data_AF-A0ABD5XT33-F1
#
_entry.id   AF-A0ABD5XT33-F1
#
_cell.length_a   1.000
_cell.length_b   1.000
_cell.length_c   1.000
_cell.angle_alpha   90.00
_cell.angle_beta   90.00
_cell.angle_gamma   90.00
#
_symmetry.space_group_name_H-M   'P 1'
#
loop_
_entity.id
_entity.type
_entity.pdbx_description
1 polymer ?
#
loop_
_entity_poly.entity_id
_entity_poly.type
_entity_poly.pdbx_seq_one_letter_code
_entity_poly.pdbx_strand_id
1 'polypeptide(L)'
;MSGRDADRGRVPFALVGVVLLLGSVAYANTLALSGPVVVDTAAEDALDRAEAAGRPAVRAAATAAARTAARNPVTEPANTTYGRALDPASPFRDALRLRVALAVATAVERSTARVGGVTARGSTPGVDSTADAAAAIDSVRVEPLADGTAMRVVVRDVTLTARRDGATVATRRVNYSVAVAVPVLAMHERTEAYERRLNNSPFEGPGLGRALTWRLWAMAQARGAAQYGGAPVTNVLANRHVELSTNAAALRAQAAAFGRSDPAGRAALVRATGRVAARDVLVPAMDRGPAWADRVLGAADRATRGSSAPEVGAGDPAVGGARPRRSASG
;
A
#
# COMPACT_ATOMS: atom_id res chain seq x y z
N MET A 1 -69.53 12.15 -67.83
CA MET A 1 -68.78 11.30 -68.80
C MET A 1 -67.70 12.18 -69.41
N SER A 2 -66.44 12.20 -68.96
CA SER A 2 -65.35 11.19 -68.89
C SER A 2 -64.55 11.01 -70.20
N GLY A 3 -63.23 11.29 -70.11
CA GLY A 3 -62.13 11.00 -71.08
C GLY A 3 -61.95 12.05 -72.18
N ARG A 4 -60.78 12.53 -72.62
CA ARG A 4 -59.34 12.16 -72.63
C ARG A 4 -58.57 13.42 -73.12
N ASP A 5 -57.27 13.66 -73.07
CA ASP A 5 -56.05 12.87 -72.84
C ASP A 5 -54.95 13.80 -72.27
N ALA A 6 -54.04 13.20 -71.50
CA ALA A 6 -52.94 13.88 -70.85
C ALA A 6 -51.85 14.31 -71.84
N ASP A 7 -51.42 15.56 -71.73
CA ASP A 7 -50.26 16.13 -72.42
C ASP A 7 -48.98 15.51 -71.81
N ARG A 8 -48.61 14.31 -72.27
CA ARG A 8 -47.37 13.65 -71.88
C ARG A 8 -46.26 14.17 -72.77
N GLY A 9 -45.52 15.17 -72.25
CA GLY A 9 -44.23 15.59 -72.80
C GLY A 9 -43.32 14.38 -72.97
N ARG A 10 -43.23 13.88 -74.22
CA ARG A 10 -42.29 12.82 -74.59
C ARG A 10 -40.91 13.47 -74.65
N VAL A 11 -40.23 13.53 -73.51
CA VAL A 11 -38.80 13.81 -73.50
C VAL A 11 -38.15 12.65 -74.26
N PRO A 12 -37.45 12.89 -75.39
CA PRO A 12 -36.79 11.83 -76.12
C PRO A 12 -35.86 11.08 -75.17
N PHE A 13 -36.08 9.78 -75.00
CA PHE A 13 -35.28 8.91 -74.14
C PHE A 13 -33.77 9.02 -74.44
N ALA A 14 -33.43 9.38 -75.68
CA ALA A 14 -32.08 9.69 -76.14
C ALA A 14 -31.44 10.89 -75.42
N LEU A 15 -32.19 11.97 -75.14
CA LEU A 15 -31.66 13.13 -74.43
C LEU A 15 -31.37 12.82 -72.96
N VAL A 16 -32.20 11.99 -72.32
CA VAL A 16 -31.95 11.51 -70.95
C VAL A 16 -30.68 10.65 -70.91
N GLY A 17 -30.49 9.77 -71.90
CA GLY A 17 -29.27 8.96 -72.03
C GLY A 17 -28.00 9.81 -72.21
N VAL A 18 -28.05 10.84 -73.04
CA VAL A 18 -26.90 11.75 -73.26
C VAL A 18 -26.61 12.61 -72.04
N VAL A 19 -27.63 13.11 -71.34
CA VAL A 19 -27.44 13.88 -70.09
C VAL A 19 -26.91 12.98 -68.97
N LEU A 20 -27.37 11.73 -68.87
CA LEU A 20 -26.82 10.74 -67.94
C LEU A 20 -25.37 10.37 -68.29
N LEU A 21 -25.03 10.30 -69.58
CA LEU A 21 -23.67 10.01 -70.04
C LEU A 21 -22.75 11.19 -69.75
N LEU A 22 -23.14 12.43 -70.09
CA LEU A 22 -22.38 13.64 -69.76
C LEU A 22 -22.25 13.83 -68.25
N GLY A 23 -23.32 13.56 -67.50
CA GLY A 23 -23.31 13.58 -66.04
C GLY A 23 -22.39 12.52 -65.44
N SER A 24 -22.37 11.30 -66.00
CA SER A 24 -21.48 10.22 -65.55
C SER A 24 -20.02 10.50 -65.88
N VAL A 25 -19.73 11.06 -67.06
CA VAL A 25 -18.37 11.44 -67.45
C VAL A 25 -17.90 12.62 -66.60
N ALA A 26 -18.73 13.63 -66.38
CA ALA A 26 -18.41 14.75 -65.49
C ALA A 26 -18.19 14.29 -64.04
N TYR A 27 -19.05 13.40 -63.53
CA TYR A 27 -18.95 12.85 -62.18
C TYR A 27 -17.74 11.92 -61.99
N ALA A 28 -17.46 11.06 -62.98
CA ALA A 28 -16.28 10.21 -62.96
C ALA A 28 -14.99 11.05 -63.05
N ASN A 29 -15.00 12.13 -63.83
CA ASN A 29 -13.87 13.02 -63.94
C ASN A 29 -13.69 13.88 -62.68
N THR A 30 -14.77 14.32 -62.02
CA THR A 30 -14.66 15.01 -60.72
C THR A 30 -14.19 14.09 -59.61
N LEU A 31 -14.56 12.80 -59.60
CA LEU A 31 -13.99 11.82 -58.67
C LEU A 31 -12.53 11.43 -59.00
N ALA A 32 -12.15 11.42 -60.28
CA ALA A 32 -10.76 11.17 -60.67
C ALA A 32 -9.84 12.36 -60.36
N LEU A 33 -10.37 13.58 -60.47
CA LEU A 33 -9.68 14.83 -60.13
C LEU A 33 -9.66 15.08 -58.61
N SER A 34 -10.71 14.66 -57.91
CA SER A 34 -10.75 14.61 -56.45
C SER A 34 -10.09 13.30 -56.00
N GLY A 35 -8.76 13.27 -55.98
CA GLY A 35 -8.00 12.14 -55.45
C GLY A 35 -8.56 11.67 -54.09
N PRO A 36 -8.31 10.41 -53.68
CA PRO A 36 -8.92 9.82 -52.50
C PRO A 36 -8.85 10.79 -51.32
N VAL A 37 -9.98 11.01 -50.63
CA VAL A 37 -10.03 11.83 -49.42
C VAL A 37 -9.22 11.09 -48.35
N VAL A 38 -7.91 11.37 -48.30
CA VAL A 38 -7.05 10.90 -47.24
C VAL A 38 -7.42 11.72 -46.03
N VAL A 39 -8.23 11.14 -45.14
CA VAL A 39 -8.42 11.69 -43.80
C VAL A 39 -7.03 11.71 -43.16
N ASP A 40 -6.55 12.88 -42.79
CA ASP A 40 -5.25 13.04 -42.14
C ASP A 40 -5.32 12.48 -40.72
N THR A 41 -5.05 11.18 -40.57
CA THR A 41 -5.03 10.48 -39.27
C THR A 41 -3.72 10.64 -38.53
N ALA A 42 -2.71 11.30 -39.11
CA ALA A 42 -1.36 11.35 -38.55
C ALA A 42 -1.32 11.98 -37.15
N ALA A 43 -2.22 12.95 -36.88
CA ALA A 43 -2.34 13.55 -35.56
C ALA A 43 -2.87 12.55 -34.52
N GLU A 44 -3.97 11.85 -34.83
CA GLU A 44 -4.55 10.83 -33.94
C GLU A 44 -3.60 9.63 -33.75
N ASP A 45 -2.99 9.14 -34.83
CA ASP A 45 -2.01 8.04 -34.79
C ASP A 45 -0.77 8.40 -33.95
N ALA A 46 -0.35 9.68 -33.96
CA ALA A 46 0.73 10.16 -33.13
C ALA A 46 0.31 10.22 -31.64
N LEU A 47 -0.90 10.71 -31.36
CA LEU A 47 -1.45 10.75 -29.99
C LEU A 47 -1.62 9.34 -29.40
N ASP A 48 -2.20 8.40 -30.16
CA ASP A 48 -2.39 7.01 -29.74
C ASP A 48 -1.06 6.33 -29.42
N ARG A 49 -0.03 6.57 -30.26
CA ARG A 49 1.31 6.03 -30.03
C ARG A 49 2.00 6.67 -28.82
N ALA A 50 1.80 7.97 -28.59
CA ALA A 50 2.30 8.64 -27.39
C ALA A 50 1.62 8.12 -26.12
N GLU A 51 0.31 7.88 -26.16
CA GLU A 51 -0.48 7.31 -25.07
C GLU A 51 -0.02 5.89 -24.75
N ALA A 52 0.16 5.05 -25.78
CA ALA A 52 0.66 3.68 -25.63
C ALA A 52 2.06 3.64 -25.00
N ALA A 53 2.95 4.57 -25.37
CA ALA A 53 4.29 4.71 -24.79
C ALA A 53 4.26 5.28 -23.36
N GLY A 54 3.23 6.05 -23.01
CA GLY A 54 3.09 6.70 -21.71
C GLY A 54 2.92 5.72 -20.56
N ARG A 55 2.12 4.66 -20.73
CA ARG A 55 1.80 3.74 -19.62
C ARG A 55 3.03 3.01 -19.05
N PRO A 56 3.94 2.43 -19.87
CA PRO A 56 5.20 1.88 -19.38
C PRO A 56 6.09 2.93 -18.69
N ALA A 57 6.17 4.14 -19.26
CA ALA A 57 6.98 5.24 -18.71
C ALA A 57 6.49 5.68 -17.33
N VAL A 58 5.16 5.85 -17.16
CA VAL A 58 4.52 6.19 -15.88
C VAL A 58 4.76 5.08 -14.85
N ARG A 59 4.66 3.80 -15.24
CA ARG A 59 4.94 2.67 -14.34
C ARG A 59 6.38 2.68 -13.84
N ALA A 60 7.34 2.92 -14.73
CA ALA A 60 8.75 3.00 -14.36
C ALA A 60 9.03 4.18 -13.42
N ALA A 61 8.51 5.37 -13.75
CA ALA A 61 8.64 6.57 -12.94
C ALA A 61 8.04 6.42 -11.54
N ALA A 62 6.81 5.90 -11.45
CA ALA A 62 6.14 5.64 -10.18
C ALA A 62 6.89 4.60 -9.33
N THR A 63 7.45 3.56 -9.97
CA THR A 63 8.27 2.56 -9.27
C THR A 63 9.54 3.18 -8.68
N ALA A 64 10.22 4.05 -9.44
CA ALA A 64 11.40 4.76 -8.95
C ALA A 64 11.06 5.71 -7.79
N ALA A 65 9.99 6.52 -7.95
CA ALA A 65 9.52 7.41 -6.90
C ALA A 65 9.15 6.67 -5.60
N ALA A 66 8.47 5.52 -5.72
CA ALA A 66 8.14 4.67 -4.57
C ALA A 66 9.37 4.15 -3.83
N ARG A 67 10.40 3.71 -4.57
CA ARG A 67 11.67 3.27 -3.97
C ARG A 67 12.41 4.41 -3.29
N THR A 68 12.40 5.61 -3.87
CA THR A 68 12.97 6.80 -3.25
C THR A 68 12.20 7.19 -1.97
N ALA A 69 10.87 7.12 -1.99
CA ALA A 69 10.01 7.29 -0.81
C ALA A 69 10.31 6.28 0.29
N ALA A 70 10.56 5.01 -0.06
CA ALA A 70 10.95 3.99 0.91
C ALA A 70 12.30 4.29 1.59
N ARG A 71 13.27 4.82 0.83
CA ARG A 71 14.62 5.10 1.33
C ARG A 71 14.71 6.40 2.14
N ASN A 72 13.92 7.40 1.74
CA ASN A 72 13.91 8.72 2.36
C ASN A 72 12.46 9.11 2.67
N PRO A 73 11.83 8.47 3.68
CA PRO A 73 10.47 8.77 4.06
C PRO A 73 10.38 10.19 4.65
N VAL A 74 9.33 10.91 4.30
CA VAL A 74 9.02 12.20 4.92
C VAL A 74 8.05 11.93 6.05
N THR A 75 8.50 12.13 7.28
CA THR A 75 7.68 11.98 8.50
C THR A 75 7.17 13.32 9.01
N GLU A 76 7.82 14.42 8.64
CA GLU A 76 7.45 15.77 9.03
C GLU A 76 7.58 16.71 7.83
N PRO A 77 6.60 17.58 7.57
CA PRO A 77 6.72 18.61 6.53
C PRO A 77 7.82 19.62 6.86
N ALA A 78 8.73 19.87 5.92
CA ALA A 78 9.73 20.92 6.06
C ALA A 78 9.15 22.31 5.76
N ASN A 79 9.70 23.37 6.37
CA ASN A 79 9.32 24.76 6.05
C ASN A 79 9.94 25.22 4.72
N THR A 80 9.49 24.62 3.62
CA THR A 80 9.91 24.90 2.23
C THR A 80 8.66 25.07 1.36
N THR A 81 8.80 25.48 0.11
CA THR A 81 7.68 25.53 -0.86
C THR A 81 6.97 24.18 -0.97
N TYR A 82 7.73 23.09 -1.12
CA TYR A 82 7.16 21.74 -1.27
C TYR A 82 6.66 21.15 0.05
N GLY A 83 7.36 21.39 1.16
CA GLY A 83 6.95 20.88 2.45
C GLY A 83 5.66 21.54 2.97
N ARG A 84 5.45 22.83 2.70
CA ARG A 84 4.19 23.52 3.04
C ARG A 84 2.97 23.04 2.26
N ALA A 85 3.17 22.30 1.17
CA ALA A 85 2.09 21.69 0.41
C ALA A 85 1.64 20.33 0.96
N LEU A 86 2.40 19.74 1.90
CA LEU A 86 2.09 18.43 2.49
C LEU A 86 1.12 18.58 3.66
N ASP A 87 0.12 17.71 3.73
CA ASP A 87 -0.72 17.57 4.92
C ASP A 87 0.10 17.06 6.11
N PRO A 88 0.15 17.80 7.24
CA PRO A 88 0.82 17.35 8.46
C PRO A 88 0.27 16.03 9.02
N ALA A 89 -0.97 15.67 8.73
CA ALA A 89 -1.57 14.41 9.16
C ALA A 89 -1.19 13.23 8.26
N SER A 90 -0.68 13.47 7.05
CA SER A 90 -0.27 12.40 6.11
C SER A 90 0.99 12.73 5.28
N PRO A 91 2.07 13.23 5.91
CA PRO A 91 3.21 13.83 5.22
C PRO A 91 3.91 12.84 4.29
N PHE A 92 3.98 11.56 4.69
CA PHE A 92 4.56 10.51 3.87
C PHE A 92 3.78 10.29 2.57
N ARG A 93 2.44 10.24 2.65
CA ARG A 93 1.58 9.93 1.51
C ARG A 93 1.59 11.06 0.50
N ASP A 94 1.55 12.30 0.96
CA ASP A 94 1.64 13.48 0.10
C ASP A 94 3.02 13.63 -0.52
N ALA A 95 4.09 13.38 0.24
CA ALA A 95 5.44 13.39 -0.31
C ALA A 95 5.62 12.31 -1.39
N LEU A 96 5.04 11.13 -1.19
CA LEU A 96 5.02 10.07 -2.20
C LEU A 96 4.27 10.50 -3.46
N ARG A 97 3.07 11.09 -3.33
CA ARG A 97 2.28 11.61 -4.45
C ARG A 97 3.03 12.67 -5.23
N LEU A 98 3.64 13.65 -4.55
CA LEU A 98 4.43 14.69 -5.18
C LEU A 98 5.65 14.12 -5.92
N ARG A 99 6.39 13.19 -5.31
CA ARG A 99 7.52 12.52 -5.98
C ARG A 99 7.10 11.75 -7.23
N VAL A 100 5.93 11.10 -7.18
CA VAL A 100 5.35 10.44 -8.36
C VAL A 100 4.99 11.46 -9.42
N ALA A 101 4.33 12.57 -9.06
CA ALA A 101 3.95 13.62 -10.01
C ALA A 101 5.18 14.17 -10.75
N LEU A 102 6.24 14.54 -10.02
CA LEU A 102 7.48 15.06 -10.61
C LEU A 102 8.21 14.03 -11.49
N ALA A 103 8.28 12.77 -11.04
CA ALA A 103 8.89 11.69 -11.82
C ALA A 103 8.10 11.42 -13.11
N VAL A 104 6.78 11.47 -13.03
CA VAL A 104 5.89 11.27 -14.18
C VAL A 104 5.96 12.44 -15.14
N ALA A 105 5.99 13.69 -14.67
CA ALA A 105 6.19 14.88 -15.50
C ALA A 105 7.43 14.72 -16.39
N THR A 106 8.55 14.32 -15.79
CA THR A 106 9.81 14.05 -16.51
C THR A 106 9.67 12.90 -17.50
N ALA A 107 8.94 11.84 -17.13
CA ALA A 107 8.78 10.65 -17.98
C ALA A 107 7.90 10.94 -19.20
N VAL A 108 6.77 11.62 -19.03
CA VAL A 108 5.84 11.93 -20.14
C VAL A 108 6.41 12.96 -21.09
N GLU A 109 7.24 13.89 -20.60
CA GLU A 109 7.94 14.85 -21.44
C GLU A 109 8.97 14.18 -22.36
N ARG A 110 9.58 13.08 -21.91
CA ARG A 110 10.51 12.27 -22.70
C ARG A 110 9.80 11.33 -23.67
N SER A 111 8.55 10.98 -23.40
CA SER A 111 7.70 10.19 -24.30
C SER A 111 7.29 11.02 -25.50
N THR A 112 8.02 10.84 -26.62
CA THR A 112 7.71 11.45 -27.91
C THR A 112 7.32 10.38 -28.92
N ALA A 113 6.30 10.65 -29.72
CA ALA A 113 5.89 9.78 -30.83
C ALA A 113 5.78 10.61 -32.11
N ARG A 114 6.18 10.04 -33.25
CA ARG A 114 6.14 10.73 -34.54
C ARG A 114 5.46 9.87 -35.62
N VAL A 115 4.52 10.47 -36.35
CA VAL A 115 3.75 9.85 -37.44
C VAL A 115 3.45 10.91 -38.50
N GLY A 116 3.74 10.65 -39.77
CA GLY A 116 3.34 11.55 -40.87
C GLY A 116 3.72 13.03 -40.66
N GLY A 117 4.94 13.30 -40.18
CA GLY A 117 5.41 14.65 -39.86
C GLY A 117 4.85 15.27 -38.56
N VAL A 118 3.86 14.64 -37.91
CA VAL A 118 3.30 15.07 -36.64
C VAL A 118 4.08 14.47 -35.47
N THR A 119 4.37 15.28 -34.46
CA THR A 119 5.03 14.86 -33.21
C THR A 119 4.09 15.03 -32.03
N ALA A 120 3.78 13.95 -31.33
CA ALA A 120 3.02 13.97 -30.10
C ALA A 120 3.95 13.90 -28.88
N ARG A 121 3.66 14.73 -27.86
CA ARG A 121 4.43 14.81 -26.62
C ARG A 121 3.49 14.97 -25.42
N GLY A 122 3.81 14.30 -24.31
CA GLY A 122 3.08 14.48 -23.05
C GLY A 122 3.63 15.61 -22.19
N SER A 123 2.75 16.26 -21.43
CA SER A 123 3.11 17.26 -20.43
C SER A 123 2.13 17.24 -19.27
N THR A 124 2.60 17.64 -18.10
CA THR A 124 1.79 17.95 -16.91
C THR A 124 1.98 19.44 -16.57
N PRO A 125 1.10 20.04 -15.75
CA PRO A 125 1.37 21.35 -15.16
C PRO A 125 2.73 21.39 -14.46
N GLY A 126 3.42 22.53 -14.56
CA GLY A 126 4.68 22.79 -13.86
C GLY A 126 4.47 22.93 -12.34
N VAL A 127 5.55 22.85 -11.57
CA VAL A 127 5.51 22.91 -10.10
C VAL A 127 6.50 23.96 -9.60
N ASP A 128 6.08 25.23 -9.61
CA ASP A 128 6.93 26.37 -9.29
C ASP A 128 6.53 27.07 -7.98
N SER A 129 5.33 26.76 -7.46
CA SER A 129 4.79 27.32 -6.24
C SER A 129 4.24 26.25 -5.28
N THR A 130 3.89 26.67 -4.05
CA THR A 130 3.21 25.79 -3.09
C THR A 130 1.84 25.34 -3.62
N ALA A 131 1.12 26.22 -4.32
CA ALA A 131 -0.19 25.90 -4.89
C ALA A 131 -0.05 24.87 -6.02
N ASP A 132 0.99 24.99 -6.86
CA ASP A 132 1.26 24.00 -7.91
C ASP A 132 1.66 22.64 -7.32
N ALA A 133 2.42 22.64 -6.22
CA ALA A 133 2.79 21.41 -5.53
C ALA A 133 1.57 20.71 -4.93
N ALA A 134 0.63 21.46 -4.35
CA ALA A 134 -0.65 20.92 -3.88
C ALA A 134 -1.46 20.34 -5.06
N ALA A 135 -1.57 21.06 -6.17
CA ALA A 135 -2.24 20.56 -7.37
C ALA A 135 -1.57 19.30 -7.94
N ALA A 136 -0.24 19.23 -7.91
CA ALA A 136 0.52 18.05 -8.33
C ALA A 136 0.26 16.84 -7.41
N ILE A 137 0.16 17.05 -6.09
CA ILE A 137 -0.24 16.02 -5.12
C ILE A 137 -1.66 15.52 -5.45
N ASP A 138 -2.61 16.42 -5.69
CA ASP A 138 -4.00 16.09 -5.99
C ASP A 138 -4.19 15.36 -7.33
N SER A 139 -3.31 15.62 -8.29
CA SER A 139 -3.28 14.92 -9.58
C SER A 139 -2.90 13.43 -9.47
N VAL A 140 -2.30 13.02 -8.34
CA VAL A 140 -1.81 11.66 -8.10
C VAL A 140 -2.56 10.98 -6.96
N ARG A 141 -3.24 9.88 -7.26
CA ARG A 141 -3.83 8.99 -6.25
C ARG A 141 -2.98 7.74 -6.10
N VAL A 142 -2.65 7.41 -4.84
CA VAL A 142 -1.94 6.17 -4.48
C VAL A 142 -2.78 5.36 -3.52
N GLU A 143 -2.91 4.06 -3.78
CA GLU A 143 -3.72 3.14 -2.98
C GLU A 143 -3.03 1.79 -2.83
N PRO A 144 -3.17 1.10 -1.68
CA PRO A 144 -2.72 -0.28 -1.54
C PRO A 144 -3.37 -1.20 -2.57
N LEU A 145 -2.62 -2.21 -3.01
CA LEU A 145 -3.07 -3.27 -3.92
C LEU A 145 -2.45 -4.60 -3.47
N ALA A 146 -3.09 -5.72 -3.79
CA ALA A 146 -2.58 -7.07 -3.51
C ALA A 146 -2.15 -7.21 -2.03
N ASP A 147 -3.09 -6.92 -1.12
CA ASP A 147 -2.89 -7.00 0.34
C ASP A 147 -1.66 -6.22 0.86
N GLY A 148 -1.35 -5.10 0.20
CA GLY A 148 -0.26 -4.21 0.58
C GLY A 148 1.10 -4.60 -0.02
N THR A 149 1.17 -5.62 -0.87
CA THR A 149 2.41 -5.99 -1.58
C THR A 149 2.67 -5.12 -2.81
N ALA A 150 1.64 -4.43 -3.29
CA ALA A 150 1.70 -3.48 -4.40
C ALA A 150 0.92 -2.21 -4.07
N MET A 151 1.02 -1.22 -4.94
CA MET A 151 0.15 -0.04 -4.92
C MET A 151 -0.36 0.28 -6.32
N ARG A 152 -1.60 0.77 -6.39
CA ARG A 152 -2.16 1.39 -7.58
C ARG A 152 -1.78 2.87 -7.57
N VAL A 153 -1.27 3.35 -8.69
CA VAL A 153 -0.99 4.76 -8.93
C VAL A 153 -1.89 5.23 -10.07
N VAL A 154 -2.65 6.30 -9.82
CA VAL A 154 -3.46 6.99 -10.82
C VAL A 154 -2.93 8.40 -10.98
N VAL A 155 -2.49 8.73 -12.19
CA VAL A 155 -2.07 10.08 -12.56
C VAL A 155 -3.13 10.66 -13.49
N ARG A 156 -3.61 11.86 -13.15
CA ARG A 156 -4.68 12.54 -13.88
C ARG A 156 -4.16 13.70 -14.71
N ASP A 157 -4.96 14.09 -15.69
CA ASP A 157 -4.81 15.34 -16.44
C ASP A 157 -3.47 15.47 -17.18
N VAL A 158 -2.91 14.35 -17.64
CA VAL A 158 -1.74 14.39 -18.53
C VAL A 158 -2.21 14.87 -19.90
N THR A 159 -1.58 15.94 -20.40
CA THR A 159 -1.93 16.55 -21.68
C THR A 159 -0.97 16.05 -22.75
N LEU A 160 -1.49 15.34 -23.76
CA LEU A 160 -0.78 14.97 -24.97
C LEU A 160 -1.01 16.05 -26.02
N THR A 161 0.06 16.63 -26.56
CA THR A 161 0.00 17.66 -27.61
C THR A 161 0.65 17.16 -28.87
N ALA A 162 -0.09 17.13 -29.97
CA ALA A 162 0.40 16.83 -31.30
C ALA A 162 0.75 18.13 -32.04
N ARG A 163 1.96 18.20 -32.58
CA ARG A 163 2.47 19.35 -33.35
C ARG A 163 2.93 18.95 -34.74
N ARG A 164 2.59 19.78 -35.73
CA ARG A 164 3.12 19.72 -37.10
C ARG A 164 3.77 21.06 -37.40
N ASP A 165 5.02 21.05 -37.86
CA ASP A 165 5.77 22.26 -38.22
C ASP A 165 5.76 23.35 -37.12
N GLY A 166 5.81 22.92 -35.85
CA GLY A 166 5.77 23.79 -34.68
C GLY A 166 4.37 24.23 -34.22
N ALA A 167 3.35 24.12 -35.07
CA ALA A 167 1.97 24.43 -34.74
C ALA A 167 1.27 23.25 -34.03
N THR A 168 0.49 23.52 -32.99
CA THR A 168 -0.36 22.52 -32.35
C THR A 168 -1.52 22.17 -33.27
N VAL A 169 -1.64 20.89 -33.64
CA VAL A 169 -2.69 20.38 -34.53
C VAL A 169 -3.76 19.59 -33.77
N ALA A 170 -3.42 19.01 -32.61
CA ALA A 170 -4.38 18.32 -31.75
C ALA A 170 -3.88 18.25 -30.30
N THR A 171 -4.81 18.12 -29.36
CA THR A 171 -4.52 17.95 -27.93
C THR A 171 -5.47 16.92 -27.33
N ARG A 172 -4.98 16.03 -26.46
CA ARG A 172 -5.77 15.02 -25.75
C ARG A 172 -5.39 14.97 -24.28
N ARG A 173 -6.37 14.91 -23.37
CA ARG A 173 -6.13 14.64 -21.95
C ARG A 173 -6.29 13.15 -21.67
N VAL A 174 -5.34 12.57 -20.95
CA VAL A 174 -5.31 11.14 -20.63
C VAL A 174 -5.00 10.92 -19.15
N ASN A 175 -5.52 9.82 -18.61
CA ASN A 175 -5.28 9.38 -17.25
C ASN A 175 -4.54 8.05 -17.28
N TYR A 176 -3.47 7.92 -16.49
CA TYR A 176 -2.72 6.67 -16.40
C TYR A 176 -3.02 5.95 -15.09
N SER A 177 -3.43 4.68 -15.18
CA SER A 177 -3.55 3.78 -14.03
C SER A 177 -2.58 2.62 -14.14
N VAL A 178 -1.63 2.55 -13.19
CA VAL A 178 -0.56 1.55 -13.18
C VAL A 178 -0.46 0.86 -11.82
N ALA A 179 -0.13 -0.42 -11.83
CA ALA A 179 0.19 -1.19 -10.63
C ALA A 179 1.72 -1.22 -10.44
N VAL A 180 2.17 -0.89 -9.23
CA VAL A 180 3.58 -0.84 -8.84
C VAL A 180 3.80 -1.86 -7.71
N ALA A 181 4.64 -2.86 -7.95
CA ALA A 181 4.95 -3.92 -6.97
C ALA A 181 6.01 -3.44 -5.96
N VAL A 182 5.69 -2.38 -5.23
CA VAL A 182 6.50 -1.85 -4.13
C VAL A 182 5.58 -1.69 -2.92
N PRO A 183 5.84 -2.39 -1.80
CA PRO A 183 4.95 -2.42 -0.63
C PRO A 183 5.11 -1.16 0.25
N VAL A 184 5.33 0.01 -0.34
CA VAL A 184 5.75 1.20 0.41
C VAL A 184 4.66 1.70 1.37
N LEU A 185 3.40 1.67 0.92
CA LEU A 185 2.26 2.08 1.75
C LEU A 185 2.08 1.15 2.96
N ALA A 186 2.07 -0.16 2.72
CA ALA A 186 1.93 -1.14 3.79
C ALA A 186 3.12 -1.13 4.77
N MET A 187 4.34 -0.90 4.27
CA MET A 187 5.51 -0.77 5.14
C MET A 187 5.43 0.47 6.03
N HIS A 188 4.94 1.58 5.49
CA HIS A 188 4.71 2.80 6.26
C HIS A 188 3.62 2.58 7.33
N GLU A 189 2.47 2.04 6.97
CA GLU A 189 1.38 1.72 7.91
C GLU A 189 1.83 0.80 9.05
N ARG A 190 2.65 -0.23 8.74
CA ARG A 190 3.23 -1.13 9.75
C ARG A 190 4.22 -0.40 10.65
N THR A 191 4.98 0.54 10.11
CA THR A 191 5.93 1.36 10.88
C THR A 191 5.20 2.29 11.83
N GLU A 192 4.15 2.98 11.39
CA GLU A 192 3.30 3.81 12.25
C GLU A 192 2.58 2.97 13.31
N ALA A 193 2.12 1.76 12.96
CA ALA A 193 1.53 0.84 13.93
C ALA A 193 2.55 0.39 14.98
N TYR A 194 3.80 0.17 14.59
CA TYR A 194 4.88 -0.15 15.51
C TYR A 194 5.20 1.03 16.44
N GLU A 195 5.35 2.23 15.89
CA GLU A 195 5.63 3.45 16.63
C GLU A 195 4.51 3.78 17.64
N ARG A 196 3.25 3.73 17.21
CA ARG A 196 2.10 3.90 18.12
C ARG A 196 2.14 2.91 19.27
N ARG A 197 2.43 1.64 19.00
CA ARG A 197 2.58 0.63 20.07
C ARG A 197 3.74 0.93 20.99
N LEU A 198 4.83 1.51 20.49
CA LEU A 198 5.98 1.88 21.30
C LEU A 198 5.65 3.06 22.23
N ASN A 199 4.89 4.03 21.72
CA ASN A 199 4.56 5.28 22.41
C ASN A 199 3.30 5.17 23.30
N ASN A 200 2.44 4.16 23.11
CA ASN A 200 1.26 3.94 23.92
C ASN A 200 1.60 3.79 25.41
N SER A 201 0.93 4.59 26.24
CA SER A 201 0.98 4.45 27.69
C SER A 201 0.34 3.13 28.16
N PRO A 202 0.50 2.74 29.44
CA PRO A 202 -0.09 1.51 29.97
C PRO A 202 -1.62 1.41 29.85
N PHE A 203 -2.30 2.55 29.71
CA PHE A 203 -3.77 2.63 29.71
C PHE A 203 -4.36 2.88 28.31
N GLU A 204 -3.58 3.39 27.36
CA GLU A 204 -4.03 3.75 26.01
C GLU A 204 -4.28 2.54 25.08
N GLY A 205 -3.71 1.37 25.40
CA GLY A 205 -3.96 0.17 24.62
C GLY A 205 -2.77 -0.80 24.56
N PRO A 206 -2.77 -1.75 23.60
CA PRO A 206 -1.65 -2.67 23.41
C PRO A 206 -0.39 -1.90 23.03
N GLY A 207 0.71 -2.17 23.72
CA GLY A 207 1.95 -1.43 23.51
C GLY A 207 3.02 -1.73 24.54
N LEU A 208 4.14 -1.01 24.43
CA LEU A 208 5.28 -1.11 25.31
C LEU A 208 4.90 -0.79 26.75
N GLY A 209 4.20 0.32 26.99
CA GLY A 209 3.81 0.74 28.32
C GLY A 209 3.07 -0.36 29.09
N ARG A 210 2.01 -0.91 28.50
CA ARG A 210 1.20 -1.96 29.15
C ARG A 210 1.97 -3.26 29.36
N ALA A 211 2.74 -3.68 28.37
CA ALA A 211 3.54 -4.90 28.46
C ALA A 211 4.66 -4.78 29.51
N LEU A 212 5.30 -3.62 29.58
CA LEU A 212 6.33 -3.31 30.57
C LEU A 212 5.73 -3.26 31.98
N THR A 213 4.66 -2.48 32.18
CA THR A 213 3.98 -2.36 33.48
C THR A 213 3.56 -3.73 34.02
N TRP A 214 2.91 -4.55 33.20
CA TRP A 214 2.45 -5.86 33.66
C TRP A 214 3.59 -6.79 34.03
N ARG A 215 4.68 -6.75 33.26
CA ARG A 215 5.86 -7.57 33.51
C ARG A 215 6.63 -7.11 34.76
N LEU A 216 6.76 -5.80 34.98
CA LEU A 216 7.40 -5.26 36.18
C LEU A 216 6.53 -5.52 37.42
N TRP A 217 5.20 -5.38 37.32
CA TRP A 217 4.27 -5.72 38.39
C TRP A 217 4.38 -7.20 38.80
N ALA A 218 4.34 -8.11 37.82
CA ALA A 218 4.50 -9.54 38.09
C ALA A 218 5.86 -9.88 38.73
N MET A 219 6.95 -9.26 38.26
CA MET A 219 8.28 -9.43 38.87
C MET A 219 8.33 -8.88 40.29
N ALA A 220 7.77 -7.69 40.53
CA ALA A 220 7.75 -7.09 41.86
C ALA A 220 6.94 -7.96 42.82
N GLN A 221 5.80 -8.49 42.40
CA GLN A 221 4.96 -9.36 43.22
C GLN A 221 5.67 -10.68 43.54
N ALA A 222 6.29 -11.31 42.54
CA ALA A 222 7.05 -12.55 42.73
C ALA A 222 8.24 -12.36 43.67
N ARG A 223 9.00 -11.27 43.49
CA ARG A 223 10.16 -10.91 44.32
C ARG A 223 9.74 -10.53 45.74
N GLY A 224 8.63 -9.82 45.90
CA GLY A 224 8.05 -9.48 47.20
C GLY A 224 7.61 -10.73 47.97
N ALA A 225 6.92 -11.65 47.31
CA ALA A 225 6.55 -12.94 47.89
C ALA A 225 7.79 -13.77 48.27
N ALA A 226 8.81 -13.79 47.42
CA ALA A 226 10.07 -14.47 47.71
C ALA A 226 10.79 -13.85 48.91
N GLN A 227 10.85 -12.51 49.00
CA GLN A 227 11.43 -11.79 50.13
C GLN A 227 10.68 -12.12 51.44
N TYR A 228 9.35 -12.14 51.40
CA TYR A 228 8.52 -12.57 52.54
C TYR A 228 8.82 -14.01 52.96
N GLY A 229 9.06 -14.90 51.99
CA GLY A 229 9.52 -16.29 52.22
C GLY A 229 10.99 -16.44 52.62
N GLY A 230 11.70 -15.34 52.94
CA GLY A 230 13.09 -15.34 53.39
C GLY A 230 14.14 -15.45 52.27
N ALA A 231 13.76 -15.22 51.00
CA ALA A 231 14.73 -15.20 49.90
C ALA A 231 15.59 -13.92 49.95
N PRO A 232 16.88 -14.03 49.56
CA PRO A 232 17.80 -12.89 49.57
C PRO A 232 17.51 -11.96 48.38
N VAL A 233 16.55 -11.06 48.58
CA VAL A 233 16.16 -10.05 47.59
C VAL A 233 16.74 -8.70 48.00
N THR A 234 17.85 -8.30 47.39
CA THR A 234 18.50 -7.00 47.63
C THR A 234 17.85 -5.83 46.87
N ASN A 235 17.20 -6.08 45.73
CA ASN A 235 16.50 -5.04 44.99
C ASN A 235 15.32 -5.62 44.18
N VAL A 236 14.09 -5.25 44.53
CA VAL A 236 12.87 -5.75 43.88
C VAL A 236 12.86 -5.48 42.37
N LEU A 237 13.32 -4.31 41.93
CA LEU A 237 13.41 -3.92 40.51
C LEU A 237 14.75 -3.21 40.24
N ALA A 238 15.66 -3.91 39.58
CA ALA A 238 16.92 -3.33 39.12
C ALA A 238 16.84 -2.90 37.64
N ASN A 239 17.73 -2.01 37.21
CA ASN A 239 17.79 -1.50 35.83
C ASN A 239 17.79 -2.63 34.78
N ARG A 240 18.53 -3.72 35.03
CA ARG A 240 18.54 -4.92 34.17
C ARG A 240 17.16 -5.54 33.93
N HIS A 241 16.23 -5.45 34.89
CA HIS A 241 14.86 -5.97 34.73
C HIS A 241 14.02 -5.06 33.85
N VAL A 242 14.18 -3.75 34.01
CA VAL A 242 13.53 -2.75 33.17
C VAL A 242 14.05 -2.92 31.74
N GLU A 243 15.37 -2.91 31.54
CA GLU A 243 16.01 -3.13 30.24
C GLU A 243 15.53 -4.42 29.56
N LEU A 244 15.57 -5.56 30.26
CA LEU A 244 15.12 -6.84 29.70
C LEU A 244 13.64 -6.82 29.33
N SER A 245 12.80 -6.21 30.17
CA SER A 245 11.35 -6.13 29.95
C SER A 245 10.99 -5.20 28.80
N THR A 246 11.67 -4.06 28.70
CA THR A 246 11.54 -3.10 27.60
C THR A 246 11.94 -3.76 26.28
N ASN A 247 13.09 -4.44 26.23
CA ASN A 247 13.54 -5.16 25.03
C ASN A 247 12.55 -6.26 24.61
N ALA A 248 12.03 -7.03 25.56
CA ALA A 248 11.01 -8.04 25.29
C ALA A 248 9.69 -7.43 24.78
N ALA A 249 9.27 -6.30 25.34
CA ALA A 249 8.07 -5.58 24.92
C ALA A 249 8.22 -4.97 23.52
N ALA A 250 9.37 -4.37 23.21
CA ALA A 250 9.68 -3.83 21.89
C ALA A 250 9.69 -4.92 20.81
N LEU A 251 10.34 -6.06 21.06
CA LEU A 251 10.32 -7.20 20.12
C LEU A 251 8.92 -7.78 19.93
N ARG A 252 8.07 -7.78 20.96
CA ARG A 252 6.66 -8.18 20.85
C ARG A 252 5.86 -7.18 20.01
N ALA A 253 6.06 -5.89 20.21
CA ALA A 253 5.42 -4.85 19.40
C ALA A 253 5.85 -4.96 17.93
N GLN A 254 7.13 -5.27 17.67
CA GLN A 254 7.65 -5.49 16.33
C GLN A 254 6.98 -6.71 15.67
N ALA A 255 6.89 -7.84 16.39
CA ALA A 255 6.19 -9.02 15.89
C ALA A 255 4.70 -8.76 15.59
N ALA A 256 4.04 -7.96 16.43
CA ALA A 256 2.63 -7.61 16.23
C ALA A 256 2.41 -6.69 15.01
N ALA A 257 3.35 -5.80 14.70
CA ALA A 257 3.24 -4.87 13.57
C ALA A 257 3.71 -5.48 12.24
N PHE A 258 4.80 -6.25 12.26
CA PHE A 258 5.45 -6.79 11.06
C PHE A 258 5.19 -8.29 10.83
N GLY A 259 4.48 -8.96 11.73
CA GLY A 259 4.27 -10.42 11.72
C GLY A 259 5.49 -11.23 12.19
N ARG A 260 6.64 -10.58 12.39
CA ARG A 260 7.90 -11.17 12.85
C ARG A 260 8.72 -10.14 13.61
N SER A 261 9.60 -10.59 14.49
CA SER A 261 10.58 -9.74 15.17
C SER A 261 12.00 -10.12 14.77
N ASP A 262 12.94 -9.21 15.02
CA ASP A 262 14.35 -9.37 14.69
C ASP A 262 14.93 -10.67 15.32
N PRO A 263 15.38 -11.64 14.51
CA PRO A 263 16.01 -12.86 15.01
C PRO A 263 17.23 -12.60 15.90
N ALA A 264 18.05 -11.60 15.56
CA ALA A 264 19.25 -11.27 16.34
C ALA A 264 18.86 -10.71 17.72
N GLY A 265 17.91 -9.77 17.75
CA GLY A 265 17.32 -9.25 18.98
C GLY A 265 16.71 -10.32 19.88
N ARG A 266 15.97 -11.29 19.31
CA ARG A 266 15.44 -12.43 20.08
C ARG A 266 16.56 -13.29 20.68
N ALA A 267 17.58 -13.63 19.90
CA ALA A 267 18.71 -14.40 20.41
C ALA A 267 19.47 -13.65 21.52
N ALA A 268 19.65 -12.34 21.36
CA ALA A 268 20.25 -11.48 22.38
C ALA A 268 19.40 -11.43 23.66
N LEU A 269 18.08 -11.35 23.53
CA LEU A 269 17.14 -11.35 24.66
C LEU A 269 17.22 -12.66 25.45
N VAL A 270 17.29 -13.81 24.78
CA VAL A 270 17.45 -15.13 25.43
C VAL A 270 18.75 -15.17 26.24
N ARG A 271 19.88 -14.75 25.64
CA ARG A 271 21.17 -14.68 26.34
C ARG A 271 21.15 -13.71 27.52
N ALA A 272 20.53 -12.54 27.37
CA ALA A 272 20.38 -11.57 28.45
C ALA A 272 19.51 -12.11 29.60
N THR A 273 18.43 -12.80 29.27
CA THR A 273 17.56 -13.46 30.27
C THR A 273 18.34 -14.49 31.07
N GLY A 274 19.15 -15.33 30.40
CA GLY A 274 20.02 -16.30 31.08
C GLY A 274 21.03 -15.66 32.04
N ARG A 275 21.68 -14.55 31.62
CA ARG A 275 22.62 -13.81 32.49
C ARG A 275 21.94 -13.19 33.72
N VAL A 276 20.74 -12.62 33.55
CA VAL A 276 19.97 -12.06 34.67
C VAL A 276 19.55 -13.18 35.64
N ALA A 277 19.07 -14.31 35.13
CA ALA A 277 18.72 -15.47 35.96
C ALA A 277 19.93 -16.00 36.73
N ALA A 278 21.10 -16.12 36.08
CA ALA A 278 22.33 -16.53 36.75
C ALA A 278 22.71 -15.57 37.89
N ARG A 279 22.64 -14.25 37.66
CA ARG A 279 23.03 -13.25 38.66
C ARG A 279 22.05 -13.13 39.82
N ASP A 280 20.75 -13.30 39.56
CA ASP A 280 19.71 -13.01 40.56
C ASP A 280 19.19 -14.23 41.30
N VAL A 281 19.42 -15.42 40.73
CA VAL A 281 18.99 -16.68 41.32
C VAL A 281 20.22 -17.54 41.61
N LEU A 282 21.04 -17.83 40.60
CA LEU A 282 22.11 -18.84 40.76
C LEU A 282 23.24 -18.40 41.69
N VAL A 283 23.73 -17.17 41.55
CA VAL A 283 24.84 -16.64 42.37
C VAL A 283 24.45 -16.56 43.86
N PRO A 284 23.31 -15.97 44.25
CA PRO A 284 22.86 -16.01 45.64
C PRO A 284 22.61 -17.42 46.20
N ALA A 285 22.32 -18.41 45.34
CA ALA A 285 22.20 -19.82 45.70
C ALA A 285 23.51 -20.41 46.20
N MET A 286 24.55 -20.20 45.40
CA MET A 286 25.86 -20.80 45.58
C MET A 286 26.55 -20.20 46.79
N ASP A 287 26.34 -18.90 47.05
CA ASP A 287 26.94 -18.19 48.19
C ASP A 287 26.36 -18.58 49.57
N ARG A 288 25.17 -19.21 49.64
CA ARG A 288 24.48 -19.52 50.92
C ARG A 288 24.15 -21.00 51.16
N GLY A 289 24.58 -21.91 50.29
CA GLY A 289 24.54 -23.36 50.53
C GLY A 289 23.27 -24.12 50.09
N PRO A 290 23.27 -25.46 50.22
CA PRO A 290 22.36 -26.38 49.52
C PRO A 290 20.86 -26.20 49.83
N ALA A 291 20.52 -25.78 51.05
CA ALA A 291 19.12 -25.61 51.49
C ALA A 291 18.32 -24.53 50.72
N TRP A 292 19.01 -23.60 50.07
CA TRP A 292 18.37 -22.62 49.18
C TRP A 292 18.30 -23.13 47.74
N ALA A 293 19.37 -23.80 47.26
CA ALA A 293 19.40 -24.42 45.94
C ALA A 293 18.29 -25.47 45.77
N ASP A 294 18.08 -26.33 46.78
CA ASP A 294 17.03 -27.36 46.76
C ASP A 294 15.62 -26.75 46.73
N ARG A 295 15.41 -25.61 47.39
CA ARG A 295 14.13 -24.87 47.34
C ARG A 295 13.85 -24.29 45.97
N VAL A 296 14.88 -23.75 45.30
CA VAL A 296 14.75 -23.18 43.96
C VAL A 296 14.56 -24.27 42.91
N LEU A 297 15.34 -25.35 42.96
CA LEU A 297 15.21 -26.50 42.06
C LEU A 297 13.85 -27.19 42.26
N GLY A 298 13.41 -27.40 43.51
CA GLY A 298 12.10 -27.96 43.80
C GLY A 298 10.93 -27.04 43.39
N ALA A 299 11.11 -25.72 43.39
CA ALA A 299 10.12 -24.79 42.83
C ALA A 299 10.08 -24.84 41.29
N ALA A 300 11.24 -24.92 40.64
CA ALA A 300 11.34 -25.07 39.19
C ALA A 300 10.68 -26.38 38.72
N ASP A 301 11.01 -27.53 39.34
CA ASP A 301 10.44 -28.84 39.00
C ASP A 301 8.91 -28.89 39.16
N ARG A 302 8.35 -28.14 40.12
CA ARG A 302 6.88 -28.03 40.29
C ARG A 302 6.24 -27.21 39.18
N ALA A 303 6.90 -26.15 38.71
CA ALA A 303 6.42 -25.35 37.59
C ALA A 303 6.49 -26.11 36.25
N THR A 304 7.53 -26.92 36.03
CA THR A 304 7.68 -27.76 34.83
C THR A 304 6.68 -28.92 34.82
N ARG A 305 6.39 -29.52 35.98
CA ARG A 305 5.36 -30.56 36.11
C ARG A 305 3.92 -30.02 36.07
N GLY A 306 3.71 -28.76 36.46
CA GLY A 306 2.42 -28.09 36.36
C GLY A 306 2.08 -27.57 34.95
N SER A 307 3.06 -27.56 34.03
CA SER A 307 2.87 -27.13 32.63
C SER A 307 2.59 -28.28 31.65
N SER A 308 2.64 -29.53 32.11
CA SER A 308 1.95 -30.66 31.46
C SER A 308 0.46 -30.61 31.82
N ALA A 309 -0.32 -29.93 30.99
CA ALA A 309 -1.79 -30.04 31.00
C ALA A 309 -2.22 -31.49 30.68
N PRO A 310 -3.36 -31.95 31.21
CA PRO A 310 -3.80 -33.33 31.08
C PRO A 310 -4.11 -33.69 29.63
N GLU A 311 -3.82 -34.94 29.25
CA GLU A 311 -4.26 -35.56 28.01
C GLU A 311 -5.75 -35.29 27.78
N VAL A 312 -6.06 -34.69 26.64
CA VAL A 312 -7.41 -34.66 26.09
C VAL A 312 -7.74 -36.09 25.70
N GLY A 313 -8.46 -36.79 26.57
CA GLY A 313 -9.03 -38.10 26.28
C GLY A 313 -9.89 -38.03 25.02
N ALA A 314 -9.53 -38.87 24.05
CA ALA A 314 -10.28 -39.11 22.84
C ALA A 314 -11.73 -39.48 23.20
N GLY A 315 -12.67 -38.84 22.51
CA GLY A 315 -14.09 -39.14 22.64
C GLY A 315 -14.44 -40.52 22.10
N ASP A 316 -15.43 -41.13 22.72
CA ASP A 316 -16.25 -42.19 22.14
C ASP A 316 -17.72 -41.79 22.30
N PRO A 317 -18.53 -41.71 21.22
CA PRO A 317 -19.92 -41.32 21.30
C PRO A 317 -20.86 -42.53 21.34
N ALA A 318 -21.99 -42.31 22.03
CA ALA A 318 -23.28 -43.00 21.92
C ALA A 318 -23.58 -44.16 22.92
N VAL A 319 -24.64 -43.96 23.72
CA VAL A 319 -26.00 -44.54 23.55
C VAL A 319 -26.72 -44.58 24.92
N GLY A 320 -27.95 -44.08 24.96
CA GLY A 320 -28.92 -44.32 26.04
C GLY A 320 -29.70 -43.05 26.37
N GLY A 321 -30.98 -42.88 26.06
CA GLY A 321 -32.05 -43.86 25.99
C GLY A 321 -33.16 -43.35 26.91
N ALA A 322 -34.21 -42.78 26.32
CA ALA A 322 -35.33 -42.14 27.00
C ALA A 322 -36.14 -43.09 27.91
N ARG A 323 -36.68 -42.55 29.02
CA ARG A 323 -37.92 -43.03 29.66
C ARG A 323 -38.70 -41.87 30.28
N PRO A 324 -39.97 -41.64 29.91
CA PRO A 324 -40.89 -40.78 30.66
C PRO A 324 -41.63 -41.60 31.73
N ARG A 325 -41.84 -40.99 32.90
CA ARG A 325 -42.67 -41.52 33.98
C ARG A 325 -44.15 -41.37 33.63
N ARG A 326 -44.87 -42.49 33.58
CA ARG A 326 -46.34 -42.55 33.63
C ARG A 326 -46.78 -42.54 35.09
N SER A 327 -47.66 -41.62 35.45
CA SER A 327 -48.58 -41.74 36.59
C SER A 327 -50.00 -41.72 36.03
N ALA A 328 -50.71 -42.84 36.18
CA ALA A 328 -52.18 -42.89 36.23
C ALA A 328 -52.60 -42.32 37.60
N SER A 329 -53.79 -41.81 37.90
CA SER A 329 -55.14 -41.88 37.33
C SER A 329 -55.98 -40.83 38.09
N GLY A 330 -56.98 -40.22 37.45
CA GLY A 330 -57.96 -39.33 38.06
C GLY A 330 -58.55 -38.39 37.04
#